data_AF-V4C0T8-F1
#
_entry.id   AF-V4C0T8-F1
#
_cell.length_a   1.000
_cell.length_b   1.000
_cell.length_c   1.000
_cell.angle_alpha   90.00
_cell.angle_beta   90.00
_cell.angle_gamma   90.00
#
_symmetry.space_group_name_H-M   'P 1'
#
loop_
_entity.id
_entity.type
_entity.pdbx_description
1 polymer ?
#
loop_
_entity_poly.entity_id
_entity_poly.type
_entity_poly.pdbx_seq_one_letter_code
_entity_poly.pdbx_strand_id
1 'polypeptide(L)'
;RLLGEIAFQLERRILDFIFAKRQKGQKERLHRRFYGYTVSNIPVMITREATIKDGSLDHAKRGMYEKRYDQIKKSLSAFGYSLEKHSYYCLKMINKYGLLSQPPDRQTMEICGLQNPATLRMYVNNLAQNEKERSHMMVVLECLLLLAHDDNQSIFLW
;
A
#
# COMPACT_ATOMS: atom_id res chain seq x y z
N ARG A 1 7.85 -14.58 3.21
CA ARG A 1 7.72 -13.22 3.81
C ARG A 1 7.71 -12.13 2.76
N LEU A 2 8.64 -12.07 1.80
CA LEU A 2 8.69 -10.99 0.79
C LEU A 2 7.34 -10.71 0.08
N LEU A 3 6.59 -11.73 -0.33
CA LEU A 3 5.26 -11.53 -0.95
C LEU A 3 4.25 -10.86 0.00
N GLY A 4 4.26 -11.23 1.29
CA GLY A 4 3.45 -10.59 2.31
C GLY A 4 3.88 -9.16 2.57
N GLU A 5 5.20 -8.91 2.58
CA GLU A 5 5.76 -7.55 2.70
C GLU A 5 5.35 -6.65 1.54
N ILE A 6 5.47 -7.11 0.29
CA ILE A 6 5.04 -6.36 -0.90
C ILE A 6 3.55 -5.97 -0.80
N ALA A 7 2.70 -6.92 -0.41
CA ALA A 7 1.27 -6.68 -0.23
C ALA A 7 0.99 -5.64 0.88
N PHE A 8 1.70 -5.74 2.01
CA PHE A 8 1.58 -4.82 3.12
C PHE A 8 2.01 -3.41 2.77
N GLN A 9 3.16 -3.25 2.12
CA GLN A 9 3.69 -1.95 1.71
C GLN A 9 2.73 -1.24 0.76
N LEU A 10 2.11 -1.97 -0.18
CA LEU A 10 1.09 -1.38 -1.06
C LEU A 10 -0.11 -0.87 -0.28
N GLU A 11 -0.72 -1.71 0.57
CA GLU A 11 -1.91 -1.31 1.35
C GLU A 11 -1.61 -0.10 2.23
N ARG A 12 -0.45 -0.13 2.90
CA ARG A 12 0.00 0.95 3.77
C ARG A 12 0.14 2.26 3.00
N ARG A 13 0.77 2.22 1.83
CA ARG A 13 1.00 3.40 0.99
C ARG A 13 -0.28 3.97 0.39
N ILE A 14 -1.27 3.12 0.06
CA ILE A 14 -2.62 3.56 -0.33
C ILE A 14 -3.29 4.34 0.81
N LEU A 15 -3.24 3.81 2.03
CA LEU A 15 -3.82 4.46 3.21
C LEU A 15 -3.10 5.79 3.50
N ASP A 16 -1.77 5.82 3.42
CA ASP A 16 -0.99 7.04 3.60
C ASP A 16 -1.28 8.08 2.49
N PHE A 17 -1.48 7.66 1.24
CA PHE A 17 -1.86 8.58 0.16
C PHE A 17 -3.19 9.30 0.45
N ILE A 18 -4.19 8.55 0.93
CA ILE A 18 -5.52 9.08 1.19
C ILE A 18 -5.51 9.90 2.48
N PHE A 19 -5.09 9.29 3.58
CA PHE A 19 -5.31 9.82 4.92
C PHE A 19 -4.15 10.63 5.49
N ALA A 20 -2.91 10.51 4.99
CA ALA A 20 -1.82 11.30 5.56
C ALA A 20 -2.06 12.80 5.31
N LYS A 21 -1.86 13.61 6.36
CA LYS A 21 -1.76 15.06 6.20
C LYS A 21 -0.52 15.32 5.34
N ARG A 22 -0.67 16.03 4.23
CA ARG A 22 0.46 16.59 3.48
C ARG A 22 1.08 17.71 4.33
N GLN A 23 1.69 17.39 5.47
CA GLN A 23 2.56 18.36 6.14
C GLN A 23 3.89 18.35 5.40
N LYS A 24 4.28 19.52 4.88
CA LYS A 24 5.62 19.77 4.36
C LYS A 24 6.60 19.61 5.54
N GLY A 25 7.26 18.45 5.61
CA GLY A 25 8.20 18.11 6.69
C GLY A 25 8.34 16.59 6.80
N GLN A 26 9.41 16.06 6.22
CA GLN A 26 9.61 14.66 5.81
C GLN A 26 9.65 13.56 6.92
N LYS A 27 9.16 13.76 8.15
CA LYS A 27 9.28 12.73 9.21
C LYS A 27 7.97 12.19 9.80
N GLU A 28 6.84 12.87 9.66
CA GLU A 28 5.59 12.44 10.33
C GLU A 28 4.72 11.45 9.54
N ARG A 29 4.94 11.27 8.22
CA ARG A 29 4.14 10.33 7.41
C ARG A 29 4.28 8.88 7.92
N LEU A 30 5.44 8.52 8.43
CA LEU A 30 5.78 7.14 8.83
C LEU A 30 5.13 6.68 10.15
N HIS A 31 4.61 7.59 10.97
CA HIS A 31 4.18 7.25 12.35
C HIS A 31 2.66 7.15 12.55
N ARG A 32 1.83 7.49 11.56
CA ARG A 32 0.38 7.39 11.72
C ARG A 32 -0.05 5.93 11.80
N ARG A 33 -0.54 5.46 12.94
CA ARG A 33 -1.04 4.09 13.06
C ARG A 33 -2.46 3.99 12.50
N PHE A 34 -2.68 3.13 11.50
CA PHE A 34 -3.98 2.92 10.86
C PHE A 34 -4.69 1.67 11.42
N TYR A 35 -4.87 1.61 12.74
CA TYR A 35 -5.52 0.47 13.37
C TYR A 35 -6.97 0.32 12.89
N GLY A 36 -7.32 -0.86 12.39
CA GLY A 36 -8.65 -1.17 11.86
C GLY A 36 -8.92 -0.60 10.47
N TYR A 37 -7.95 0.02 9.81
CA TYR A 37 -8.07 0.43 8.41
C TYR A 37 -7.68 -0.73 7.52
N THR A 38 -8.44 -0.92 6.45
CA THR A 38 -8.11 -1.79 5.34
C THR A 38 -8.42 -1.05 4.06
N VAL A 39 -7.80 -1.45 2.95
CA VAL A 39 -8.14 -0.85 1.66
C VAL A 39 -9.61 -1.11 1.30
N SER A 40 -10.19 -2.22 1.77
CA SER A 40 -11.61 -2.54 1.58
C SER A 40 -12.58 -1.64 2.36
N ASN A 41 -12.15 -1.02 3.46
CA ASN A 41 -13.04 -0.20 4.30
C ASN A 41 -12.80 1.31 4.19
N ILE A 42 -12.01 1.76 3.19
CA ILE A 42 -11.70 3.16 2.95
C ILE A 42 -12.94 4.06 2.96
N PRO A 43 -14.06 3.76 2.27
CA PRO A 43 -15.24 4.65 2.27
C PRO A 43 -15.81 4.90 3.69
N VAL A 44 -15.79 3.87 4.54
CA VAL A 44 -16.20 3.97 5.94
C VAL A 44 -15.21 4.81 6.73
N MET A 45 -13.91 4.59 6.51
CA MET A 45 -12.86 5.35 7.19
C MET A 45 -12.82 6.82 6.77
N ILE A 46 -13.15 7.16 5.53
CA ILE A 46 -13.32 8.54 5.06
C ILE A 46 -14.41 9.24 5.86
N THR A 47 -15.58 8.61 5.98
CA THR A 47 -16.70 9.16 6.76
C THR A 47 -16.28 9.36 8.21
N ARG A 48 -15.70 8.33 8.84
CA ARG A 48 -15.23 8.38 10.23
C ARG A 48 -14.20 9.49 10.47
N GLU A 49 -13.26 9.66 9.56
CA GLU A 49 -12.21 10.69 9.67
C GLU A 49 -12.75 12.10 9.42
N ALA A 50 -13.81 12.23 8.64
CA ALA A 50 -14.46 13.51 8.39
C ALA A 50 -15.48 13.90 9.48
N THR A 51 -15.93 12.96 10.31
CA THR A 51 -16.78 13.26 11.48
C THR A 51 -15.96 13.98 12.55
N ILE A 52 -16.42 15.15 12.96
CA ILE A 52 -15.80 15.93 14.06
C ILE A 52 -16.42 15.52 15.41
N LYS A 53 -15.90 16.08 16.52
CA LYS A 53 -16.23 15.61 17.88
C LYS A 53 -17.72 15.72 18.25
N ASP A 54 -18.44 16.65 17.65
CA ASP A 54 -19.89 16.85 17.89
C ASP A 54 -20.78 15.92 17.05
N GLY A 55 -20.18 15.04 16.23
CA GLY A 55 -20.90 14.11 15.35
C GLY A 55 -21.26 14.70 13.99
N SER A 56 -21.05 16.00 13.75
CA SER A 56 -21.26 16.61 12.45
C SER A 56 -20.14 16.22 11.47
N LEU A 57 -20.45 16.36 10.17
CA LEU A 57 -19.57 15.95 9.09
C LEU A 57 -18.84 17.16 8.50
N ASP A 58 -17.51 17.14 8.54
CA ASP A 58 -16.68 18.09 7.79
C ASP A 58 -16.69 17.70 6.30
N HIS A 59 -17.60 18.33 5.54
CA HIS A 59 -17.77 18.09 4.10
C HIS A 59 -16.52 18.43 3.29
N ALA A 60 -15.74 19.45 3.70
CA ALA A 60 -14.51 19.82 3.00
C ALA A 60 -13.43 18.75 3.18
N LYS A 61 -13.25 18.25 4.41
CA LYS A 61 -12.32 17.16 4.72
C LYS A 61 -12.75 15.86 4.04
N ARG A 62 -14.05 15.55 4.04
CA ARG A 62 -14.60 14.39 3.32
C ARG A 62 -14.30 14.47 1.82
N GLY A 63 -14.65 15.58 1.18
CA GLY A 63 -14.43 15.77 -0.26
C GLY A 63 -12.95 15.70 -0.64
N MET A 64 -12.04 16.17 0.22
CA MET A 64 -10.60 16.01 0.03
C MET A 64 -10.18 14.52 0.00
N TYR A 65 -10.67 13.72 0.95
CA TYR A 65 -10.34 12.29 0.99
C TYR A 65 -10.97 11.50 -0.15
N GLU A 66 -12.23 11.79 -0.50
CA GLU A 66 -12.91 11.17 -1.64
C GLU A 66 -12.15 11.45 -2.95
N LYS A 67 -11.71 12.70 -3.16
CA LYS A 67 -10.88 13.06 -4.31
C LYS A 67 -9.57 12.27 -4.36
N ARG A 68 -8.89 12.09 -3.23
CA ARG A 68 -7.65 11.27 -3.17
C ARG A 68 -7.94 9.80 -3.41
N TYR A 69 -9.07 9.29 -2.89
CA TYR A 69 -9.50 7.92 -3.11
C TYR A 69 -9.80 7.64 -4.59
N ASP A 70 -10.49 8.56 -5.27
CA ASP A 70 -10.75 8.44 -6.71
C ASP A 70 -9.46 8.53 -7.53
N GLN A 71 -8.54 9.42 -7.14
CA GLN A 71 -7.22 9.53 -7.77
C GLN A 71 -6.43 8.23 -7.67
N ILE A 72 -6.28 7.66 -6.46
CA ILE A 72 -5.51 6.43 -6.27
C ILE A 72 -6.19 5.25 -6.96
N LYS A 73 -7.53 5.16 -6.89
CA LYS A 73 -8.31 4.12 -7.57
C LYS A 73 -8.06 4.16 -9.07
N LYS A 74 -8.08 5.34 -9.68
CA LYS A 74 -7.82 5.52 -11.11
C LYS A 74 -6.39 5.12 -11.47
N SER A 75 -5.38 5.61 -10.75
CA SER A 75 -3.98 5.27 -11.02
C SER A 75 -3.72 3.77 -10.92
N LEU A 76 -4.21 3.12 -9.87
CA LEU A 76 -4.03 1.68 -9.66
C LEU A 76 -4.79 0.83 -10.70
N SER A 77 -5.99 1.25 -11.10
CA SER A 77 -6.78 0.54 -12.11
C SER A 77 -6.10 0.48 -13.49
N ALA A 78 -5.27 1.48 -13.82
CA ALA A 78 -4.48 1.48 -15.05
C ALA A 78 -3.45 0.34 -15.11
N PHE A 79 -3.08 -0.23 -13.95
CA PHE A 79 -2.17 -1.37 -13.81
C PHE A 79 -2.92 -2.68 -13.51
N GLY A 80 -4.26 -2.69 -13.68
CA GLY A 80 -5.10 -3.88 -13.47
C GLY A 80 -5.51 -4.13 -12.01
N TYR A 81 -5.18 -3.22 -11.09
CA TYR A 81 -5.55 -3.37 -9.69
C TYR A 81 -7.01 -2.95 -9.45
N SER A 82 -7.85 -3.95 -9.17
CA SER A 82 -9.16 -3.77 -8.56
C SER A 82 -9.06 -3.68 -7.04
N LEU A 83 -9.55 -2.60 -6.44
CA LEU A 83 -9.59 -2.40 -4.98
C LEU A 83 -10.31 -3.55 -4.28
N GLU A 84 -11.50 -3.94 -4.74
CA GLU A 84 -12.29 -5.00 -4.12
C GLU A 84 -11.58 -6.35 -4.13
N LYS A 85 -11.05 -6.73 -5.29
CA LYS A 85 -10.40 -8.03 -5.48
C LYS A 85 -9.03 -8.09 -4.79
N HIS A 86 -8.20 -7.08 -5.01
CA HIS A 86 -6.80 -7.11 -4.58
C HIS A 86 -6.62 -6.65 -3.14
N SER A 87 -7.53 -5.88 -2.53
CA SER A 87 -7.44 -5.62 -1.09
C SER A 87 -7.60 -6.92 -0.30
N TYR A 88 -8.60 -7.74 -0.65
CA TYR A 88 -8.78 -9.04 -0.03
C TYR A 88 -7.58 -9.96 -0.30
N TYR A 89 -7.05 -9.90 -1.52
CA TYR A 89 -5.88 -10.69 -1.89
C TYR A 89 -4.62 -10.28 -1.11
N CYS A 90 -4.37 -8.98 -0.94
CA CYS A 90 -3.27 -8.46 -0.13
C CYS A 90 -3.35 -8.98 1.30
N LEU A 91 -4.52 -8.85 1.95
CA LEU A 91 -4.73 -9.37 3.30
C LEU A 91 -4.45 -10.88 3.38
N LYS A 92 -4.90 -11.66 2.39
CA LYS A 92 -4.62 -13.09 2.30
C LYS A 92 -3.11 -13.37 2.19
N MET A 93 -2.38 -12.59 1.40
CA MET A 93 -0.93 -12.76 1.21
C MET A 93 -0.14 -12.38 2.46
N ILE A 94 -0.55 -11.31 3.16
CA ILE A 94 0.01 -10.91 4.44
C ILE A 94 -0.17 -12.04 5.47
N ASN A 95 -1.39 -12.57 5.60
CA ASN A 95 -1.68 -13.66 6.54
C ASN A 95 -0.94 -14.95 6.18
N LYS A 96 -0.79 -15.26 4.88
CA LYS A 96 -0.12 -16.47 4.40
C LYS A 96 1.40 -16.41 4.57
N TYR A 97 2.03 -15.31 4.17
CA TYR A 97 3.49 -15.20 4.08
C TYR A 97 4.14 -14.47 5.25
N GLY A 98 3.34 -13.75 6.05
CA GLY A 98 3.80 -12.87 7.11
C GLY A 98 4.55 -11.64 6.61
N LEU A 99 4.87 -10.76 7.54
CA LEU A 99 5.72 -9.59 7.34
C LEU A 99 7.17 -9.91 7.66
N LEU A 100 8.09 -9.09 7.17
CA LEU A 100 9.46 -9.12 7.66
C LEU A 100 9.48 -8.58 9.10
N SER A 101 10.05 -9.35 10.03
CA SER A 101 10.03 -9.02 11.46
C SER A 101 10.88 -7.79 11.78
N GLN A 102 11.87 -7.51 10.94
CA GLN A 102 12.75 -6.36 11.02
C GLN A 102 13.19 -5.97 9.61
N PRO A 103 13.53 -4.69 9.39
CA PRO A 103 14.16 -4.24 8.16
C PRO A 103 15.44 -5.06 7.89
N PRO A 104 15.65 -5.57 6.66
CA PRO A 104 16.94 -6.15 6.30
C PRO A 104 18.03 -5.09 6.45
N ASP A 105 19.23 -5.52 6.88
CA ASP A 105 20.39 -4.63 6.89
C ASP A 105 20.74 -4.16 5.48
N ARG A 106 21.55 -3.09 5.41
CA ARG A 106 21.91 -2.46 4.13
C ARG A 106 22.58 -3.44 3.16
N GLN A 107 23.46 -4.30 3.66
CA GLN A 107 24.17 -5.28 2.85
C GLN A 107 23.19 -6.30 2.25
N THR A 108 22.23 -6.78 3.04
CA THR A 108 21.17 -7.68 2.59
C THR A 108 20.26 -7.01 1.57
N MET A 109 19.89 -5.75 1.79
CA MET A 109 19.10 -4.97 0.81
C MET A 109 19.82 -4.85 -0.54
N GLU A 110 21.13 -4.63 -0.54
CA GLU A 110 21.96 -4.52 -1.74
C GLU A 110 22.16 -5.88 -2.43
N ILE A 111 22.58 -6.92 -1.69
CA ILE A 111 22.82 -8.27 -2.24
C ILE A 111 21.54 -8.88 -2.81
N CYS A 112 20.42 -8.76 -2.10
CA CYS A 112 19.13 -9.26 -2.55
C CYS A 112 18.45 -8.30 -3.54
N GLY A 113 19.02 -7.12 -3.84
CA GLY A 113 18.46 -6.18 -4.80
C GLY A 113 17.02 -5.77 -4.49
N LEU A 114 16.65 -5.59 -3.21
CA LEU A 114 15.26 -5.31 -2.81
C LEU A 114 14.75 -3.92 -3.22
N GLN A 115 15.62 -3.06 -3.74
CA GLN A 115 15.25 -1.78 -4.38
C GLN A 115 15.22 -1.86 -5.92
N ASN A 116 15.53 -3.02 -6.52
CA ASN A 116 15.56 -3.19 -7.97
C ASN A 116 14.24 -3.79 -8.48
N PRO A 117 13.47 -3.07 -9.33
CA PRO A 117 12.20 -3.56 -9.86
C PRO A 117 12.31 -4.89 -10.63
N ALA A 118 13.38 -5.10 -11.41
CA ALA A 118 13.58 -6.32 -12.18
C ALA A 118 13.81 -7.53 -11.26
N THR A 119 14.60 -7.34 -10.21
CA THR A 119 14.85 -8.35 -9.18
C THR A 119 13.56 -8.71 -8.44
N LEU A 120 12.74 -7.72 -8.07
CA LEU A 120 11.46 -7.98 -7.40
C LEU A 120 10.48 -8.76 -8.29
N ARG A 121 10.40 -8.44 -9.59
CA ARG A 121 9.59 -9.21 -10.55
C ARG A 121 10.06 -10.66 -10.63
N MET A 122 11.37 -10.88 -10.69
CA MET A 122 11.93 -12.24 -10.66
C MET A 122 11.56 -12.97 -9.36
N TYR A 123 11.63 -12.32 -8.20
CA TYR A 123 11.21 -12.93 -6.95
C TYR A 123 9.71 -13.25 -6.91
N VAL A 124 8.85 -12.38 -7.41
CA VAL A 124 7.42 -12.69 -7.51
C VAL A 124 7.19 -13.93 -8.39
N ASN A 125 7.88 -14.03 -9.53
CA ASN A 125 7.80 -15.20 -10.40
C ASN A 125 8.23 -16.51 -9.73
N ASN A 126 9.28 -16.46 -8.90
CA ASN A 126 9.88 -17.65 -8.29
C ASN A 126 9.23 -18.04 -6.95
N LEU A 127 8.71 -17.07 -6.18
CA LEU A 127 8.15 -17.30 -4.86
C LEU A 127 6.64 -17.62 -4.89
N ALA A 128 5.94 -17.21 -5.93
CA ALA A 128 4.52 -17.49 -6.05
C ALA A 128 4.28 -18.99 -6.26
N GLN A 129 3.35 -19.56 -5.51
CA GLN A 129 3.12 -21.01 -5.53
C GLN A 129 2.34 -21.52 -6.75
N ASN A 130 1.61 -20.64 -7.43
CA ASN A 130 0.83 -20.98 -8.62
C ASN A 130 0.64 -19.75 -9.51
N GLU A 131 0.17 -19.99 -10.73
CA GLU A 131 -0.02 -18.94 -11.74
C GLU A 131 -0.99 -17.84 -11.29
N LYS A 132 -2.08 -18.19 -10.60
CA LYS A 132 -3.06 -17.23 -10.10
C LYS A 132 -2.43 -16.29 -9.07
N GLU A 133 -1.61 -16.83 -8.16
CA GLU A 133 -0.89 -16.04 -7.18
C GLU A 133 0.16 -15.15 -7.82
N ARG A 134 0.92 -15.68 -8.78
CA ARG A 134 1.89 -14.92 -9.56
C ARG A 134 1.22 -13.74 -10.28
N SER A 135 0.11 -13.97 -10.95
CA SER A 135 -0.64 -12.92 -11.66
C SER A 135 -1.12 -11.82 -10.72
N HIS A 136 -1.72 -12.17 -9.57
CA HIS A 136 -2.13 -11.17 -8.59
C HIS A 136 -0.97 -10.41 -7.97
N MET A 137 0.10 -11.11 -7.59
CA MET A 137 1.26 -10.48 -6.97
C MET A 137 2.04 -9.60 -7.93
N MET A 138 2.03 -9.90 -9.23
CA MET A 138 2.59 -8.99 -10.24
C MET A 138 1.82 -7.68 -10.30
N VAL A 139 0.48 -7.72 -10.33
CA VAL A 139 -0.34 -6.49 -10.29
C VAL A 139 -0.06 -5.69 -9.01
N VAL A 140 0.01 -6.36 -7.86
CA VAL A 140 0.34 -5.73 -6.57
C VAL A 140 1.73 -5.10 -6.61
N LEU A 141 2.74 -5.78 -7.15
CA LEU A 141 4.10 -5.27 -7.27
C LEU A 141 4.16 -4.03 -8.18
N GLU A 142 3.58 -4.10 -9.38
CA GLU A 142 3.60 -2.95 -10.31
C GLU A 142 2.92 -1.72 -9.70
N CYS A 143 1.83 -1.94 -8.94
CA CYS A 143 1.18 -0.87 -8.19
C CYS A 143 2.08 -0.29 -7.10
N LEU A 144 2.80 -1.13 -6.35
CA LEU A 144 3.75 -0.64 -5.34
C LEU A 144 4.88 0.18 -5.97
N LEU A 145 5.42 -0.31 -7.10
CA LEU A 145 6.46 0.38 -7.86
C LEU A 145 5.98 1.73 -8.40
N LEU A 146 4.77 1.79 -8.96
CA LEU A 146 4.15 3.05 -9.40
C LEU A 146 4.09 4.04 -8.24
N LEU A 147 3.52 3.65 -7.10
CA LEU A 147 3.35 4.56 -5.98
C LEU A 147 4.69 4.98 -5.36
N ALA A 148 5.71 4.11 -5.39
CA ALA A 148 7.07 4.43 -4.96
C ALA A 148 7.74 5.48 -5.85
N HIS A 149 7.53 5.35 -7.15
CA HIS A 149 7.98 6.33 -8.12
C HIS A 149 7.24 7.66 -7.92
N ASP A 150 5.92 7.64 -7.80
CA ASP A 150 5.08 8.85 -7.69
C ASP A 150 5.32 9.65 -6.41
N ASP A 151 5.63 8.98 -5.29
CA ASP A 151 5.96 9.65 -4.03
C ASP A 151 7.47 9.89 -3.80
N ASN A 152 8.30 9.43 -4.74
CA ASN A 152 9.76 9.53 -4.70
C ASN A 152 10.34 9.00 -3.37
N GLN A 153 9.87 7.83 -2.93
CA GLN A 153 10.40 7.12 -1.77
C GLN A 153 10.84 5.70 -2.13
N SER A 154 11.56 5.05 -1.21
CA SER A 154 11.93 3.65 -1.31
C SER A 154 10.73 2.72 -1.56
N ILE A 155 10.97 1.59 -2.21
CA ILE A 155 9.91 0.59 -2.47
C ILE A 155 9.34 0.07 -1.14
N PHE A 156 10.23 -0.27 -0.21
CA PHE A 156 9.91 -0.69 1.15
C PHE A 156 10.16 0.47 2.11
N LEU A 157 9.14 0.81 2.91
CA LEU A 157 9.20 1.79 3.99
C LEU A 157 9.23 1.04 5.32
N TRP A 158 10.24 1.32 6.12
CA TRP A 158 10.51 0.68 7.41
C TRP A 158 10.15 1.59 8.59
#